data_AF-A0A1J5RLM0-F1
#
_entry.id   AF-A0A1J5RLM0-F1
#
_cell.length_a   1.000
_cell.length_b   1.000
_cell.length_c   1.000
_cell.angle_alpha   90.00
_cell.angle_beta   90.00
_cell.angle_gamma   90.00
#
_symmetry.space_group_name_H-M   'P 1'
#
loop_
_entity.id
_entity.type
_entity.pdbx_description
1 polymer ?
#
loop_
_entity_poly.entity_id
_entity_poly.type
_entity_poly.pdbx_seq_one_letter_code
_entity_poly.pdbx_strand_id
1 'polypeptide(L)'
;MNKLLIIPAAVLTIGSFFLTSCGNANTDATMKSPVQNNADTATQKVNKENGENEGKENEAKENEKDEKTSIAKPASYITGTDVNAKTTENLQTAFKGETTASAKYAAYSKKAEQEGYHQIALLFKAASISENIHANNHKSVLQESGVSVPIIKPEFTVKTTKENLQDAIAGETYEVTTMYPEFLTAANAAGNQLAMISLNYAYKTEKKHKVFYEAALNALQNNSMKTLSTVFYVCPTCGNTYETTAPARCGISMTKGEKFIKITSL
;
A
#
# COMPACT_ATOMS: atom_id res chain seq x y z
N MET A 1 48.85 -50.74 11.45
CA MET A 1 48.70 -49.72 12.52
C MET A 1 47.27 -49.19 12.47
N ASN A 2 46.34 -49.82 13.18
CA ASN A 2 44.96 -49.36 13.30
C ASN A 2 44.82 -48.62 14.64
N LYS A 3 44.59 -47.30 14.60
CA LYS A 3 44.26 -46.52 15.80
C LYS A 3 42.76 -46.43 15.96
N LEU A 4 42.29 -46.99 17.06
CA LEU A 4 40.93 -46.97 17.58
C LEU A 4 40.60 -45.56 18.10
N LEU A 5 39.49 -44.98 17.65
CA LEU A 5 38.95 -43.69 18.09
C LEU A 5 38.00 -43.90 19.28
N ILE A 6 38.26 -43.21 20.39
CA ILE A 6 37.43 -43.18 21.60
C ILE A 6 36.54 -41.92 21.54
N ILE A 7 35.23 -42.09 21.72
CA ILE A 7 34.23 -41.02 21.87
C ILE A 7 33.83 -40.96 23.36
N PRO A 8 33.80 -39.79 24.03
CA PRO A 8 33.21 -39.69 25.36
C PRO A 8 31.71 -39.35 25.31
N ALA A 9 30.96 -39.99 26.20
CA ALA A 9 29.51 -39.90 26.35
C ALA A 9 29.05 -38.59 27.02
N ALA A 10 27.91 -38.07 26.55
CA ALA A 10 27.22 -36.90 27.12
C ALA A 10 26.35 -37.31 28.32
N VAL A 11 26.45 -36.54 29.41
CA VAL A 11 25.61 -36.68 30.62
C VAL A 11 24.41 -35.74 30.49
N LEU A 12 23.20 -36.32 30.52
CA LEU A 12 21.92 -35.62 30.55
C LEU A 12 21.50 -35.45 32.02
N THR A 13 21.44 -34.22 32.53
CA THR A 13 20.83 -33.93 33.84
C THR A 13 19.43 -33.37 33.66
N ILE A 14 18.45 -34.12 34.16
CA ILE A 14 17.02 -33.76 34.22
C ILE A 14 16.82 -32.90 35.48
N GLY A 15 16.33 -31.66 35.30
CA GLY A 15 15.97 -30.75 36.38
C GLY A 15 14.49 -30.90 36.74
N SER A 16 14.22 -31.26 37.99
CA SER A 16 12.91 -31.53 38.58
C SER A 16 11.99 -30.31 38.68
N PHE A 17 10.72 -30.54 38.35
CA PHE A 17 9.56 -29.71 38.64
C PHE A 17 9.28 -29.67 40.15
N PHE A 18 9.17 -28.48 40.74
CA PHE A 18 8.55 -28.28 42.05
C PHE A 18 7.24 -27.51 41.89
N LEU A 19 6.13 -28.18 42.22
CA LEU A 19 4.82 -27.59 42.47
C LEU A 19 4.76 -27.14 43.93
N THR A 20 4.34 -25.90 44.17
CA THR A 20 3.79 -25.50 45.48
C THR A 20 2.53 -24.67 45.26
N SER A 21 1.53 -24.97 46.08
CA SER A 21 0.12 -24.56 45.98
C SER A 21 -0.21 -23.41 46.95
N CYS A 22 -1.13 -22.55 46.49
CA CYS A 22 -2.16 -21.74 47.17
C CYS A 22 -1.88 -20.96 48.48
N GLY A 23 -2.17 -19.65 48.41
CA GLY A 23 -2.54 -18.79 49.54
C GLY A 23 -3.05 -17.42 49.05
N ASN A 24 -4.33 -17.14 49.29
CA ASN A 24 -5.13 -16.03 48.76
C ASN A 24 -5.10 -14.79 49.69
N ALA A 25 -5.08 -13.56 49.16
CA ALA A 25 -5.65 -12.37 49.81
C ALA A 25 -5.85 -11.21 48.82
N ASN A 26 -7.08 -10.70 48.82
CA ASN A 26 -7.64 -9.55 48.11
C ASN A 26 -6.77 -8.28 48.08
N THR A 27 -6.81 -7.55 46.96
CA THR A 27 -7.28 -6.15 46.95
C THR A 27 -7.88 -5.79 45.59
N ASP A 28 -9.05 -5.17 45.71
CA ASP A 28 -9.96 -4.60 44.74
C ASP A 28 -9.31 -3.50 43.87
N ALA A 29 -9.52 -3.54 42.54
CA ALA A 29 -9.32 -2.39 41.65
C ALA A 29 -10.16 -2.57 40.38
N THR A 30 -11.28 -1.87 40.38
CA THR A 30 -12.30 -1.83 39.35
C THR A 30 -11.78 -1.20 38.04
N MET A 31 -12.03 -1.89 36.93
CA MET A 31 -11.87 -1.35 35.57
C MET A 31 -12.93 -0.28 35.31
N LYS A 32 -12.52 0.88 34.79
CA LYS A 32 -13.42 1.88 34.23
C LYS A 32 -12.89 2.37 32.88
N SER A 33 -13.68 2.16 31.84
CA SER A 33 -13.50 2.72 30.49
C SER A 33 -13.49 4.25 30.52
N PRO A 34 -12.76 4.93 29.60
CA PRO A 34 -13.00 6.34 29.35
C PRO A 34 -14.16 6.50 28.37
N VAL A 35 -15.24 7.05 28.90
CA VAL A 35 -16.35 7.69 28.19
C VAL A 35 -15.85 8.99 27.54
N GLN A 36 -16.24 9.21 26.29
CA GLN A 36 -16.10 10.50 25.61
C GLN A 36 -17.05 11.53 26.25
N ASN A 37 -16.50 12.64 26.73
CA ASN A 37 -17.28 13.80 27.14
C ASN A 37 -17.33 14.81 25.98
N ASN A 38 -18.55 15.06 25.50
CA ASN A 38 -18.94 16.30 24.83
C ASN A 38 -19.58 17.25 25.86
N ALA A 39 -19.67 18.53 25.48
CA ALA A 39 -20.23 19.71 26.19
C ALA A 39 -19.16 20.51 26.96
N ASP A 40 -19.04 21.84 26.89
CA ASP A 40 -20.05 22.88 26.62
C ASP A 40 -19.44 24.19 26.06
N THR A 41 -20.14 24.74 25.06
CA THR A 41 -20.79 26.06 25.02
C THR A 41 -20.05 27.34 25.44
N ALA A 42 -19.96 28.31 24.49
CA ALA A 42 -20.25 29.72 24.77
C ALA A 42 -20.61 30.50 23.48
N THR A 43 -21.83 31.03 23.50
CA THR A 43 -22.55 31.81 22.49
C THR A 43 -22.18 33.29 22.50
N GLN A 44 -22.47 34.01 21.39
CA GLN A 44 -22.93 35.41 21.22
C GLN A 44 -22.23 36.05 19.99
N LYS A 45 -22.83 36.84 19.10
CA LYS A 45 -24.15 37.48 18.98
C LYS A 45 -24.26 38.03 17.53
N VAL A 46 -25.45 37.89 16.93
CA VAL A 46 -26.26 38.94 16.26
C VAL A 46 -25.71 39.64 15.00
N ASN A 47 -26.41 39.48 13.88
CA ASN A 47 -27.22 40.57 13.28
C ASN A 47 -28.19 40.07 12.20
N LYS A 48 -29.36 40.71 12.15
CA LYS A 48 -30.55 40.37 11.36
C LYS A 48 -31.07 41.68 10.76
N GLU A 49 -31.26 41.74 9.45
CA GLU A 49 -32.12 42.69 8.72
C GLU A 49 -32.73 41.88 7.56
N ASN A 50 -34.04 41.57 7.51
CA ASN A 50 -35.20 42.36 7.04
C ASN A 50 -34.98 42.93 5.63
N GLY A 51 -35.84 42.84 4.61
CA GLY A 51 -37.21 42.37 4.32
C GLY A 51 -37.37 42.59 2.78
N GLU A 52 -38.22 41.89 2.02
CA GLU A 52 -39.62 42.19 1.63
C GLU A 52 -39.81 41.37 0.33
N ASN A 53 -40.71 40.39 0.22
CA ASN A 53 -42.15 40.40 -0.09
C ASN A 53 -42.52 40.49 -1.59
N GLU A 54 -43.65 39.86 -1.91
CA GLU A 54 -44.39 39.72 -3.19
C GLU A 54 -43.94 38.53 -4.06
N GLY A 55 -44.73 37.47 -4.33
CA GLY A 55 -46.18 37.32 -4.34
C GLY A 55 -46.72 37.36 -5.77
N LYS A 56 -46.99 36.20 -6.38
CA LYS A 56 -48.10 35.98 -7.33
C LYS A 56 -48.25 34.51 -7.72
N GLU A 57 -49.49 34.08 -7.59
CA GLU A 57 -50.08 32.79 -7.94
C GLU A 57 -50.06 32.54 -9.45
N ASN A 58 -50.15 31.26 -9.87
CA ASN A 58 -51.23 30.79 -10.74
C ASN A 58 -51.17 29.27 -10.98
N GLU A 59 -52.23 28.63 -10.51
CA GLU A 59 -53.08 27.59 -11.11
C GLU A 59 -52.49 26.42 -11.92
N ALA A 60 -52.96 25.24 -11.50
CA ALA A 60 -52.82 23.93 -12.10
C ALA A 60 -53.53 23.81 -13.45
N LYS A 61 -52.95 23.00 -14.35
CA LYS A 61 -53.70 22.18 -15.31
C LYS A 61 -53.05 20.80 -15.43
N GLU A 62 -53.86 19.80 -15.11
CA GLU A 62 -53.67 18.39 -15.44
C GLU A 62 -53.51 18.22 -16.95
N ASN A 63 -52.66 17.28 -17.37
CA ASN A 63 -52.92 16.45 -18.54
C ASN A 63 -52.09 15.18 -18.45
N GLU A 64 -52.82 14.08 -18.31
CA GLU A 64 -52.41 12.70 -18.39
C GLU A 64 -52.24 12.28 -19.86
N LYS A 65 -51.43 11.23 -20.09
CA LYS A 65 -51.27 10.39 -21.30
C LYS A 65 -50.16 10.81 -22.27
N ASP A 66 -49.04 10.09 -22.20
CA ASP A 66 -48.84 8.91 -23.06
C ASP A 66 -47.53 8.20 -22.68
N GLU A 67 -47.68 7.03 -22.07
CA GLU A 67 -46.61 6.10 -21.74
C GLU A 67 -46.05 5.49 -23.02
N LYS A 68 -44.84 5.93 -23.42
CA LYS A 68 -44.01 5.21 -24.39
C LYS A 68 -42.80 4.67 -23.64
N THR A 69 -42.96 3.46 -23.14
CA THR A 69 -41.95 2.63 -22.49
C THR A 69 -40.71 2.54 -23.38
N SER A 70 -39.67 3.33 -23.07
CA SER A 70 -38.34 3.10 -23.59
C SER A 70 -37.74 1.99 -22.76
N ILE A 71 -37.60 0.81 -23.37
CA ILE A 71 -36.92 -0.34 -22.78
C ILE A 71 -35.48 0.11 -22.50
N ALA A 72 -35.19 0.41 -21.24
CA ALA A 72 -33.85 0.62 -20.76
C ALA A 72 -33.04 -0.64 -21.09
N LYS A 73 -31.95 -0.45 -21.82
CA LYS A 73 -30.97 -1.48 -22.16
C LYS A 73 -30.52 -2.17 -20.85
N PRO A 74 -30.59 -3.51 -20.73
CA PRO A 74 -30.26 -4.16 -19.48
C PRO A 74 -28.79 -3.92 -19.14
N ALA A 75 -28.52 -3.57 -17.87
CA ALA A 75 -27.18 -3.61 -17.31
C ALA A 75 -26.62 -5.02 -17.54
N SER A 76 -25.52 -5.09 -18.27
CA SER A 76 -24.85 -6.34 -18.62
C SER A 76 -24.55 -7.12 -17.35
N TYR A 77 -25.21 -8.28 -17.18
CA TYR A 77 -24.84 -9.25 -16.16
C TYR A 77 -23.47 -9.80 -16.52
N ILE A 78 -22.42 -9.27 -15.90
CA ILE A 78 -21.05 -9.79 -15.99
C ILE A 78 -21.10 -11.22 -15.45
N THR A 79 -20.83 -12.20 -16.31
CA THR A 79 -20.83 -13.62 -15.93
C THR A 79 -19.57 -13.95 -15.12
N GLY A 80 -19.57 -15.05 -14.35
CA GLY A 80 -18.41 -15.48 -13.55
C GLY A 80 -17.13 -15.71 -14.38
N THR A 81 -17.25 -15.99 -15.67
CA THR A 81 -16.12 -16.12 -16.59
C THR A 81 -15.50 -14.75 -16.95
N ASP A 82 -16.33 -13.72 -17.06
CA ASP A 82 -15.92 -12.36 -17.44
C ASP A 82 -15.13 -11.66 -16.32
N VAL A 83 -15.55 -11.82 -15.05
CA VAL A 83 -14.80 -11.28 -13.89
C VAL A 83 -13.40 -11.92 -13.71
N ASN A 84 -13.26 -13.22 -14.03
CA ASN A 84 -11.97 -13.92 -13.96
C ASN A 84 -11.02 -13.48 -15.07
N ALA A 85 -11.53 -13.34 -16.29
CA ALA A 85 -10.75 -12.80 -17.41
C ALA A 85 -10.28 -11.37 -17.10
N LYS A 86 -11.17 -10.52 -16.55
CA LYS A 86 -10.82 -9.16 -16.16
C LYS A 86 -9.75 -9.11 -15.07
N THR A 87 -9.86 -9.96 -14.05
CA THR A 87 -8.83 -10.05 -13.00
C THR A 87 -7.46 -10.45 -13.56
N THR A 88 -7.44 -11.36 -14.53
CA THR A 88 -6.21 -11.78 -15.22
C THR A 88 -5.59 -10.63 -16.02
N GLU A 89 -6.40 -9.90 -16.79
CA GLU A 89 -5.95 -8.71 -17.54
C GLU A 89 -5.37 -7.64 -16.60
N ASN A 90 -6.04 -7.41 -15.47
CA ASN A 90 -5.60 -6.44 -14.47
C ASN A 90 -4.25 -6.85 -13.85
N LEU A 91 -4.05 -8.14 -13.52
CA LEU A 91 -2.76 -8.64 -13.03
C LEU A 91 -1.65 -8.52 -14.06
N GLN A 92 -1.93 -8.79 -15.34
CA GLN A 92 -0.95 -8.58 -16.43
C GLN A 92 -0.58 -7.10 -16.57
N THR A 93 -1.57 -6.22 -16.44
CA THR A 93 -1.37 -4.77 -16.46
C THR A 93 -0.52 -4.30 -15.29
N ALA A 94 -0.86 -4.72 -14.06
CA ALA A 94 -0.08 -4.43 -12.86
C ALA A 94 1.35 -4.98 -12.98
N PHE A 95 1.53 -6.23 -13.42
CA PHE A 95 2.86 -6.81 -13.65
C PHE A 95 3.71 -5.97 -14.61
N LYS A 96 3.13 -5.52 -15.73
CA LYS A 96 3.83 -4.64 -16.69
C LYS A 96 4.19 -3.29 -16.06
N GLY A 97 3.24 -2.68 -15.35
CA GLY A 97 3.42 -1.42 -14.65
C GLY A 97 4.58 -1.49 -13.66
N GLU A 98 4.50 -2.43 -12.72
CA GLU A 98 5.49 -2.66 -11.66
C GLU A 98 6.88 -3.05 -12.20
N THR A 99 6.94 -3.89 -13.24
CA THR A 99 8.21 -4.21 -13.91
C THR A 99 8.84 -2.96 -14.52
N THR A 100 8.02 -2.07 -15.10
CA THR A 100 8.48 -0.82 -15.69
C THR A 100 8.89 0.18 -14.61
N ALA A 101 8.11 0.32 -13.54
CA ALA A 101 8.40 1.17 -12.39
C ALA A 101 9.71 0.77 -11.71
N SER A 102 9.91 -0.53 -11.47
CA SER A 102 11.16 -1.05 -10.90
C SER A 102 12.39 -0.63 -11.73
N ALA A 103 12.36 -0.83 -13.04
CA ALA A 103 13.46 -0.44 -13.93
C ALA A 103 13.64 1.08 -14.02
N LYS A 104 12.52 1.82 -14.08
CA LYS A 104 12.49 3.29 -14.11
C LYS A 104 13.10 3.89 -12.86
N TYR A 105 12.69 3.44 -11.67
CA TYR A 105 13.21 3.92 -10.39
C TYR A 105 14.68 3.53 -10.18
N ALA A 106 15.15 2.40 -10.68
CA ALA A 106 16.59 2.09 -10.70
C ALA A 106 17.39 3.13 -11.51
N ALA A 107 16.85 3.57 -12.64
CA ALA A 107 17.48 4.60 -13.46
C ALA A 107 17.40 6.00 -12.80
N TYR A 108 16.27 6.31 -12.15
CA TYR A 108 16.07 7.56 -11.42
C TYR A 108 17.00 7.66 -10.21
N SER A 109 17.24 6.55 -9.52
CA SER A 109 18.23 6.45 -8.44
C SER A 109 19.63 6.86 -8.91
N LYS A 110 20.09 6.28 -10.03
CA LYS A 110 21.39 6.64 -10.63
C LYS A 110 21.47 8.12 -11.01
N LYS A 111 20.39 8.67 -11.57
CA LYS A 111 20.32 10.07 -11.96
C LYS A 111 20.36 11.02 -10.75
N ALA A 112 19.63 10.70 -9.69
CA ALA A 112 19.66 11.45 -8.45
C ALA A 112 21.04 11.48 -7.82
N GLU A 113 21.75 10.36 -7.84
CA GLU A 113 23.14 10.32 -7.34
C GLU A 113 24.09 11.17 -8.18
N GLN A 114 23.99 11.08 -9.51
CA GLN A 114 24.80 11.90 -10.43
C GLN A 114 24.58 13.41 -10.23
N GLU A 115 23.39 13.81 -9.79
CA GLU A 115 23.06 15.21 -9.49
C GLU A 115 23.38 15.60 -8.04
N GLY A 116 23.94 14.69 -7.23
CA GLY A 116 24.34 14.95 -5.85
C GLY A 116 23.22 14.80 -4.81
N TYR A 117 22.07 14.23 -5.18
CA TYR A 117 20.91 14.05 -4.31
C TYR A 117 20.86 12.64 -3.69
N HIS A 118 21.87 12.33 -2.88
CA HIS A 118 22.08 10.98 -2.34
C HIS A 118 20.86 10.38 -1.62
N GLN A 119 20.17 11.15 -0.78
CA GLN A 119 18.98 10.67 -0.05
C GLN A 119 17.83 10.31 -1.01
N ILE A 120 17.63 11.09 -2.08
CA ILE A 120 16.63 10.79 -3.11
C ILE A 120 17.04 9.55 -3.92
N ALA A 121 18.33 9.40 -4.19
CA ALA A 121 18.85 8.20 -4.85
C ALA A 121 18.55 6.93 -4.03
N LEU A 122 18.73 6.97 -2.71
CA LEU A 122 18.39 5.87 -1.81
C LEU A 122 16.89 5.56 -1.81
N LEU A 123 16.04 6.59 -1.82
CA LEU A 123 14.58 6.43 -1.92
C LEU A 123 14.20 5.70 -3.21
N PHE A 124 14.68 6.17 -4.36
CA PHE A 124 14.39 5.53 -5.65
C PHE A 124 14.95 4.10 -5.71
N LYS A 125 16.10 3.82 -5.08
CA LYS A 125 16.63 2.46 -4.98
C LYS A 125 15.72 1.55 -4.15
N ALA A 126 15.22 2.05 -3.01
CA ALA A 126 14.30 1.29 -2.16
C ALA A 126 12.99 0.99 -2.89
N ALA A 127 12.39 1.99 -3.55
CA ALA A 127 11.18 1.83 -4.35
C ALA A 127 11.40 0.87 -5.54
N SER A 128 12.53 0.97 -6.25
CA SER A 128 12.87 0.03 -7.33
C SER A 128 12.86 -1.45 -6.87
N ILE A 129 13.38 -1.71 -5.66
CA ILE A 129 13.36 -3.05 -5.07
C ILE A 129 11.93 -3.45 -4.66
N SER A 130 11.16 -2.52 -4.10
CA SER A 130 9.75 -2.74 -3.76
C SER A 130 8.92 -3.12 -5.00
N GLU A 131 9.02 -2.36 -6.08
CA GLU A 131 8.27 -2.57 -7.33
C GLU A 131 8.66 -3.89 -7.98
N ASN A 132 9.93 -4.31 -7.82
CA ASN A 132 10.33 -5.65 -8.25
C ASN A 132 9.61 -6.75 -7.45
N ILE A 133 9.41 -6.56 -6.15
CA ILE A 133 8.67 -7.50 -5.29
C ILE A 133 7.19 -7.52 -5.69
N HIS A 134 6.57 -6.38 -5.97
CA HIS A 134 5.19 -6.31 -6.47
C HIS A 134 5.05 -7.03 -7.82
N ALA A 135 5.91 -6.72 -8.79
CA ALA A 135 5.95 -7.39 -10.09
C ALA A 135 6.07 -8.91 -9.94
N ASN A 136 6.98 -9.39 -9.09
CA ASN A 136 7.16 -10.83 -8.87
C ASN A 136 5.92 -11.46 -8.22
N ASN A 137 5.28 -10.79 -7.27
CA ASN A 137 4.04 -11.29 -6.67
C ASN A 137 2.92 -11.41 -7.72
N HIS A 138 2.71 -10.40 -8.55
CA HIS A 138 1.71 -10.45 -9.64
C HIS A 138 2.01 -11.57 -10.64
N LYS A 139 3.28 -11.69 -11.03
CA LYS A 139 3.76 -12.76 -11.89
C LYS A 139 3.48 -14.14 -11.31
N SER A 140 3.74 -14.35 -10.02
CA SER A 140 3.46 -15.63 -9.36
C SER A 140 1.97 -15.99 -9.42
N VAL A 141 1.07 -15.03 -9.18
CA VAL A 141 -0.38 -15.28 -9.28
C VAL A 141 -0.79 -15.66 -10.70
N LEU A 142 -0.24 -14.99 -11.72
CA LEU A 142 -0.49 -15.33 -13.12
C LEU A 142 -0.01 -16.75 -13.46
N GLN A 143 1.20 -17.11 -13.04
CA GLN A 143 1.77 -18.43 -13.28
C GLN A 143 0.98 -19.55 -12.58
N GLU A 144 0.58 -19.34 -11.34
CA GLU A 144 -0.28 -20.29 -10.60
C GLU A 144 -1.65 -20.46 -11.24
N SER A 145 -2.16 -19.43 -11.92
CA SER A 145 -3.40 -19.47 -12.69
C SER A 145 -3.23 -20.10 -14.10
N GLY A 146 -2.04 -20.59 -14.44
CA GLY A 146 -1.74 -21.18 -15.76
C GLY A 146 -1.61 -20.16 -16.89
N VAL A 147 -1.51 -18.87 -16.58
CA VAL A 147 -1.44 -17.79 -17.56
C VAL A 147 0.01 -17.58 -18.00
N SER A 148 0.25 -17.55 -19.31
CA SER A 148 1.56 -17.19 -19.86
C SER A 148 1.90 -15.74 -19.54
N VAL A 149 3.06 -15.53 -18.93
CA VAL A 149 3.53 -14.19 -18.53
C VAL A 149 4.42 -13.61 -19.62
N PRO A 150 4.08 -12.44 -20.19
CA PRO A 150 4.86 -11.84 -21.27
C PRO A 150 6.23 -11.34 -20.78
N ILE A 151 7.20 -11.33 -21.69
CA ILE A 151 8.47 -10.63 -21.46
C ILE A 151 8.21 -9.13 -21.62
N ILE A 152 8.43 -8.37 -20.55
CA ILE A 152 8.29 -6.92 -20.57
C ILE A 152 9.62 -6.30 -20.95
N LYS A 153 9.60 -5.41 -21.94
CA LYS A 153 10.68 -4.46 -22.22
C LYS A 153 10.25 -3.10 -21.66
N PRO A 154 10.78 -2.66 -20.50
CA PRO A 154 10.42 -1.36 -19.93
C PRO A 154 10.76 -0.21 -20.87
N GLU A 155 9.85 0.75 -20.97
CA GLU A 155 10.05 1.99 -21.73
C GLU A 155 9.77 3.17 -20.80
N PHE A 156 10.76 4.03 -20.63
CA PHE A 156 10.68 5.21 -19.79
C PHE A 156 11.77 6.21 -20.19
N THR A 157 11.61 7.46 -19.74
CA THR A 157 12.59 8.53 -19.96
C THR A 157 13.17 8.97 -18.63
N VAL A 158 14.48 9.19 -18.59
CA VAL A 158 15.19 9.77 -17.44
C VAL A 158 15.42 11.24 -17.70
N LYS A 159 14.92 12.10 -16.80
CA LYS A 159 15.06 13.56 -16.84
C LYS A 159 15.84 14.06 -15.62
N THR A 160 15.67 15.32 -15.22
CA THR A 160 16.22 15.82 -13.95
C THR A 160 15.59 15.10 -12.74
N THR A 161 16.26 15.05 -11.60
CA THR A 161 15.72 14.41 -10.38
C THR A 161 14.38 15.00 -9.96
N LYS A 162 14.21 16.32 -10.12
CA LYS A 162 12.94 17.02 -9.85
C LYS A 162 11.82 16.49 -10.74
N GLU A 163 12.06 16.38 -12.04
CA GLU A 163 11.07 15.88 -12.99
C GLU A 163 10.78 14.39 -12.78
N ASN A 164 11.79 13.60 -12.43
CA ASN A 164 11.64 12.18 -12.12
C ASN A 164 10.80 11.97 -10.85
N LEU A 165 10.95 12.82 -9.83
CA LEU A 165 10.07 12.81 -8.64
C LEU A 165 8.62 13.17 -9.00
N GLN A 166 8.42 14.15 -9.88
CA GLN A 166 7.07 14.50 -10.35
C GLN A 166 6.42 13.36 -11.14
N ASP A 167 7.19 12.69 -12.00
CA ASP A 167 6.75 11.50 -12.73
C ASP A 167 6.36 10.36 -11.77
N ALA A 168 7.21 10.08 -10.76
CA ALA A 168 6.92 9.08 -9.75
C ALA A 168 5.64 9.40 -8.96
N ILE A 169 5.48 10.65 -8.48
CA ILE A 169 4.26 11.08 -7.78
C ILE A 169 3.02 10.89 -8.65
N ALA A 170 3.08 11.23 -9.94
CA ALA A 170 1.96 11.05 -10.86
C ALA A 170 1.60 9.56 -11.03
N GLY A 171 2.60 8.70 -11.18
CA GLY A 171 2.44 7.24 -11.24
C GLY A 171 1.78 6.69 -9.97
N GLU A 172 2.43 6.88 -8.82
CA GLU A 172 1.92 6.41 -7.53
C GLU A 172 0.51 6.94 -7.21
N THR A 173 0.22 8.19 -7.63
CA THR A 173 -1.13 8.75 -7.47
C THR A 173 -2.15 7.98 -8.28
N TYR A 174 -1.90 7.75 -9.58
CA TYR A 174 -2.80 6.98 -10.43
C TYR A 174 -3.02 5.57 -9.88
N GLU A 175 -1.95 4.92 -9.42
CA GLU A 175 -2.02 3.58 -8.86
C GLU A 175 -2.90 3.52 -7.61
N VAL A 176 -2.72 4.49 -6.69
CA VAL A 176 -3.44 4.56 -5.43
C VAL A 176 -4.89 5.04 -5.60
N THR A 177 -5.18 5.97 -6.51
CA THR A 177 -6.52 6.55 -6.63
C THR A 177 -7.42 5.81 -7.60
N THR A 178 -6.85 5.08 -8.54
CA THR A 178 -7.58 4.53 -9.68
C THR A 178 -7.26 3.06 -9.91
N MET A 179 -6.02 2.74 -10.31
CA MET A 179 -5.67 1.40 -10.80
C MET A 179 -5.91 0.31 -9.76
N TYR A 180 -5.27 0.39 -8.59
CA TYR A 180 -5.39 -0.66 -7.58
C TYR A 180 -6.78 -0.79 -6.96
N PRO A 181 -7.50 0.30 -6.61
CA PRO A 181 -8.90 0.19 -6.17
C PRO A 181 -9.80 -0.54 -7.17
N GLU A 182 -9.67 -0.25 -8.47
CA GLU A 182 -10.42 -0.95 -9.52
C GLU A 182 -10.02 -2.42 -9.64
N PHE A 183 -8.72 -2.70 -9.60
CA PHE A 183 -8.21 -4.06 -9.73
C PHE A 183 -8.61 -4.94 -8.54
N LEU A 184 -8.59 -4.40 -7.32
CA LEU A 184 -9.07 -5.05 -6.11
C LEU A 184 -10.58 -5.33 -6.18
N THR A 185 -11.36 -4.39 -6.72
CA THR A 185 -12.80 -4.59 -6.90
C THR A 185 -13.08 -5.77 -7.83
N ALA A 186 -12.36 -5.85 -8.96
CA ALA A 186 -12.49 -6.97 -9.90
C ALA A 186 -12.05 -8.31 -9.29
N ALA A 187 -10.89 -8.33 -8.61
CA ALA A 187 -10.36 -9.54 -7.98
C ALA A 187 -11.28 -10.06 -6.86
N ASN A 188 -11.89 -9.16 -6.10
CA ASN A 188 -12.90 -9.52 -5.09
C ASN A 188 -14.17 -10.08 -5.74
N ALA A 189 -14.67 -9.45 -6.80
CA ALA A 189 -15.84 -9.95 -7.54
C ALA A 189 -15.59 -11.33 -8.16
N ALA A 190 -14.36 -11.62 -8.56
CA ALA A 190 -13.93 -12.93 -9.05
C ALA A 190 -13.70 -13.97 -7.93
N GLY A 191 -13.69 -13.56 -6.66
CA GLY A 191 -13.32 -14.44 -5.54
C GLY A 191 -11.86 -14.91 -5.57
N ASN A 192 -10.99 -14.20 -6.30
CA ASN A 192 -9.58 -14.59 -6.45
C ASN A 192 -8.72 -14.06 -5.30
N GLN A 193 -8.57 -14.89 -4.26
CA GLN A 193 -7.86 -14.50 -3.04
C GLN A 193 -6.38 -14.20 -3.26
N LEU A 194 -5.71 -14.91 -4.17
CA LEU A 194 -4.30 -14.69 -4.46
C LEU A 194 -4.07 -13.34 -5.16
N ALA A 195 -4.93 -13.01 -6.12
CA ALA A 195 -4.94 -11.69 -6.76
C ALA A 195 -5.18 -10.59 -5.72
N MET A 196 -6.18 -10.77 -4.84
CA MET A 196 -6.48 -9.82 -3.76
C MET A 196 -5.27 -9.57 -2.85
N ILE A 197 -4.56 -10.62 -2.42
CA ILE A 197 -3.37 -10.49 -1.58
C ILE A 197 -2.28 -9.70 -2.32
N SER A 198 -1.96 -10.11 -3.54
CA SER A 198 -0.88 -9.52 -4.33
C SER A 198 -1.15 -8.05 -4.65
N LEU A 199 -2.37 -7.71 -5.09
CA LEU A 199 -2.77 -6.33 -5.40
C LEU A 199 -2.83 -5.45 -4.15
N ASN A 200 -3.30 -6.00 -3.02
CA ASN A 200 -3.39 -5.24 -1.77
C ASN A 200 -2.03 -4.98 -1.13
N TYR A 201 -1.03 -5.84 -1.38
CA TYR A 201 0.36 -5.59 -0.98
C TYR A 201 0.90 -4.34 -1.67
N ALA A 202 0.83 -4.27 -3.00
CA ALA A 202 1.25 -3.11 -3.77
C ALA A 202 0.44 -1.86 -3.38
N TYR A 203 -0.90 -1.94 -3.44
CA TYR A 203 -1.78 -0.82 -3.09
C TYR A 203 -1.46 -0.11 -1.76
N LYS A 204 -1.16 -0.90 -0.71
CA LYS A 204 -0.84 -0.34 0.60
C LYS A 204 0.58 0.25 0.66
N THR A 205 1.50 -0.28 -0.13
CA THR A 205 2.88 0.21 -0.26
C THR A 205 2.93 1.51 -1.07
N GLU A 206 2.23 1.59 -2.20
CA GLU A 206 2.20 2.78 -3.08
C GLU A 206 1.66 4.04 -2.37
N LYS A 207 0.72 3.86 -1.44
CA LYS A 207 0.27 4.95 -0.56
C LYS A 207 1.41 5.61 0.20
N LYS A 208 2.43 4.83 0.59
CA LYS A 208 3.62 5.33 1.29
C LYS A 208 4.63 5.89 0.31
N HIS A 209 4.86 5.24 -0.83
CA HIS A 209 5.77 5.74 -1.85
C HIS A 209 5.37 7.12 -2.34
N LYS A 210 4.08 7.35 -2.62
CA LYS A 210 3.55 8.68 -2.95
C LYS A 210 3.97 9.73 -1.92
N VAL A 211 3.76 9.45 -0.63
CA VAL A 211 4.10 10.36 0.47
C VAL A 211 5.61 10.61 0.54
N PHE A 212 6.42 9.57 0.37
CA PHE A 212 7.88 9.71 0.37
C PHE A 212 8.38 10.57 -0.80
N TYR A 213 7.83 10.38 -2.01
CA TYR A 213 8.20 11.20 -3.16
C TYR A 213 7.73 12.65 -3.03
N GLU A 214 6.54 12.89 -2.48
CA GLU A 214 6.06 14.25 -2.17
C GLU A 214 6.98 14.96 -1.17
N ALA A 215 7.39 14.26 -0.10
CA ALA A 215 8.34 14.78 0.87
C ALA A 215 9.71 15.05 0.25
N ALA A 216 10.20 14.15 -0.60
CA ALA A 216 11.45 14.31 -1.33
C ALA A 216 11.43 15.51 -2.28
N LEU A 217 10.35 15.70 -3.04
CA LEU A 217 10.19 16.85 -3.93
C LEU A 217 10.15 18.16 -3.15
N ASN A 218 9.42 18.19 -2.03
CA ASN A 218 9.39 19.36 -1.15
C ASN A 218 10.79 19.68 -0.60
N ALA A 219 11.51 18.67 -0.12
CA ALA A 219 12.85 18.86 0.43
C ALA A 219 13.85 19.37 -0.61
N LEU A 220 13.74 18.88 -1.85
CA LEU A 220 14.54 19.34 -2.98
C LEU A 220 14.26 20.82 -3.31
N GLN A 221 12.99 21.21 -3.36
CA GLN A 221 12.59 22.59 -3.67
C GLN A 221 12.99 23.60 -2.58
N ASN A 222 12.98 23.17 -1.32
CA ASN A 222 13.27 24.02 -0.17
C ASN A 222 14.74 23.91 0.31
N ASN A 223 15.58 23.19 -0.42
CA ASN A 223 16.98 22.92 -0.06
C ASN A 223 17.14 22.33 1.36
N SER A 224 16.21 21.47 1.76
CA SER A 224 16.15 20.84 3.09
C SER A 224 16.45 19.35 3.06
N MET A 225 17.23 18.88 2.07
CA MET A 225 17.61 17.47 1.84
C MET A 225 18.05 16.69 3.08
N LYS A 226 18.64 17.35 4.08
CA LYS A 226 19.02 16.76 5.38
C LYS A 226 17.85 16.22 6.21
N THR A 227 16.60 16.56 5.88
CA THR A 227 15.40 16.03 6.54
C THR A 227 14.98 14.68 5.99
N LEU A 228 15.50 14.26 4.84
CA LEU A 228 15.17 12.98 4.24
C LEU A 228 15.95 11.83 4.89
N SER A 229 15.36 10.64 4.87
CA SER A 229 16.00 9.45 5.42
C SER A 229 17.29 9.08 4.68
N THR A 230 18.30 8.66 5.43
CA THR A 230 19.55 8.09 4.92
C THR A 230 19.56 6.56 4.94
N VAL A 231 18.44 5.95 5.34
CA VAL A 231 18.26 4.50 5.40
C VAL A 231 16.82 4.11 5.10
N PHE A 232 16.65 3.06 4.32
CA PHE A 232 15.35 2.46 4.06
C PHE A 232 15.37 0.96 4.37
N TYR A 233 14.21 0.42 4.70
CA TYR A 233 14.01 -1.00 4.93
C TYR A 233 12.83 -1.48 4.09
N VAL A 234 13.08 -2.42 3.19
CA VAL A 234 12.07 -2.97 2.27
C VAL A 234 11.66 -4.36 2.75
N CYS A 235 10.36 -4.59 2.94
CA CYS A 235 9.85 -5.90 3.31
C CYS A 235 9.97 -6.85 2.10
N PRO A 236 10.69 -7.98 2.20
CA PRO A 236 10.96 -8.87 1.05
C PRO A 236 9.72 -9.63 0.57
N THR A 237 8.60 -9.56 1.30
CA THR A 237 7.37 -10.28 0.97
C THR A 237 6.37 -9.40 0.20
N CYS A 238 6.26 -8.13 0.58
CA CYS A 238 5.17 -7.28 0.10
C CYS A 238 5.64 -5.89 -0.35
N GLY A 239 6.95 -5.67 -0.50
CA GLY A 239 7.52 -4.39 -0.95
C GLY A 239 7.49 -3.25 0.07
N ASN A 240 6.62 -3.30 1.08
CA ASN A 240 6.45 -2.23 2.07
C ASN A 240 7.76 -1.60 2.58
N THR A 241 7.92 -0.32 2.27
CA THR A 241 9.14 0.46 2.53
C THR A 241 9.02 1.28 3.82
N TYR A 242 10.01 1.20 4.71
CA TYR A 242 10.08 1.97 5.95
C TYR A 242 11.31 2.87 6.00
N GLU A 243 11.14 4.09 6.46
CA GLU A 243 12.23 5.04 6.74
C GLU A 243 12.80 4.83 8.14
N THR A 244 14.08 5.16 8.34
CA THR A 244 14.81 5.23 9.62
C THR A 244 15.00 3.91 10.37
N THR A 245 13.92 3.16 10.65
CA THR A 245 13.93 1.94 11.46
C THR A 245 12.92 0.93 10.93
N ALA A 246 13.31 -0.35 10.83
CA ALA A 246 12.37 -1.43 10.54
C ALA A 246 11.52 -1.79 11.77
N PRO A 247 10.21 -2.03 11.63
CA PRO A 247 9.39 -2.54 12.72
C PRO A 247 9.74 -4.00 13.05
N ALA A 248 9.37 -4.47 14.24
CA ALA A 248 9.52 -5.89 14.61
C ALA A 248 8.79 -6.84 13.64
N ARG A 249 7.67 -6.38 13.05
CA ARG A 249 6.94 -7.05 11.98
C ARG A 249 6.38 -6.06 10.97
N CYS A 250 6.32 -6.46 9.70
CA CYS A 250 5.70 -5.68 8.65
C CYS A 250 4.21 -5.48 8.93
N GLY A 251 3.73 -4.24 8.84
CA GLY A 251 2.32 -3.89 9.04
C GLY A 251 1.37 -4.34 7.90
N ILE A 252 1.91 -4.94 6.84
CA ILE A 252 1.13 -5.46 5.70
C ILE A 252 1.17 -6.99 5.68
N SER A 253 2.37 -7.59 5.71
CA SER A 253 2.56 -9.04 5.53
C SER A 253 2.94 -9.80 6.80
N MET A 254 3.13 -9.11 7.93
CA MET A 254 3.60 -9.70 9.21
C MET A 254 4.99 -10.34 9.19
N THR A 255 5.73 -10.20 8.08
CA THR A 255 7.13 -10.60 7.94
C THR A 255 7.97 -9.99 9.07
N LYS A 256 8.81 -10.80 9.72
CA LYS A 256 9.68 -10.36 10.82
C LYS A 256 10.69 -9.30 10.32
N GLY A 257 10.93 -8.28 11.15
CA GLY A 257 11.83 -7.15 10.88
C GLY A 257 13.24 -7.56 10.50
N GLU A 258 13.75 -8.65 11.09
CA GLU A 258 15.07 -9.21 10.81
C GLU A 258 15.29 -9.60 9.33
N LYS A 259 14.21 -9.83 8.58
CA LYS A 259 14.27 -10.21 7.15
C LYS A 259 14.29 -9.02 6.20
N PHE A 260 14.15 -7.80 6.72
CA PHE A 260 14.00 -6.62 5.85
C PHE A 260 15.31 -6.35 5.11
N ILE A 261 15.16 -5.96 3.85
CA ILE A 261 16.28 -5.56 3.01
C ILE A 261 16.66 -4.13 3.43
N LYS A 262 17.81 -4.00 4.09
CA LYS A 262 18.32 -2.70 4.54
C LYS A 262 19.09 -2.01 3.41
N ILE A 263 18.68 -0.79 3.09
CA ILE A 263 19.28 0.05 2.05
C ILE A 263 19.94 1.25 2.71
N THR A 264 21.27 1.29 2.67
CA THR A 264 22.10 2.40 3.21
C THR A 264 23.13 2.91 2.21
N SER A 265 23.18 2.32 1.01
CA SER A 265 24.12 2.66 -0.04
C SER A 265 23.53 2.34 -1.41
N LEU A 266 24.09 2.94 -2.46
CA LEU A 266 23.69 2.79 -3.84
C LEU A 266 24.37 1.62 -4.54
#